data_AF-A0A5R8Z9D5-F1
#
_entry.id   AF-A0A5R8Z9D5-F1
#
_cell.length_a   1.000
_cell.length_b   1.000
_cell.length_c   1.000
_cell.angle_alpha   90.00
_cell.angle_beta   90.00
_cell.angle_gamma   90.00
#
_symmetry.space_group_name_H-M   'P 1'
#
loop_
_entity.id
_entity.type
_entity.pdbx_description
1 polymer ?
#
loop_
_entity_poly.entity_id
_entity_poly.type
_entity_poly.pdbx_seq_one_letter_code
_entity_poly.pdbx_strand_id
1 'polypeptide(L)'
;MPMDNPALTRFGELVQAAAELRPLELAELHEIGGVLSEVILTAAALAIRVEAESATLGKRYVLRDATGDPDPEARLAEVRQRMRRMVDLLQKADLHARRSHVAINRIVQTDPDAATGQPVASGS
;
A
#
# COMPACT_ATOMS: atom_id res chain seq x y z
N MET A 1 -12.06 17.88 -7.79
CA MET A 1 -12.77 16.68 -8.29
C MET A 1 -12.43 15.54 -7.34
N PRO A 2 -13.39 14.71 -6.92
CA PRO A 2 -13.04 13.48 -6.22
C PRO A 2 -12.23 12.65 -7.22
N MET A 3 -11.00 12.34 -6.85
CA MET A 3 -10.12 11.55 -7.68
C MET A 3 -10.55 10.11 -7.44
N ASP A 4 -11.45 9.59 -8.28
CA ASP A 4 -11.75 8.16 -8.34
C ASP A 4 -10.45 7.47 -8.73
N ASN A 5 -9.65 7.10 -7.73
CA ASN A 5 -8.41 6.39 -7.95
C ASN A 5 -8.78 4.90 -8.09
N PRO A 6 -8.76 4.34 -9.32
CA PRO A 6 -9.18 2.96 -9.56
C PRO A 6 -8.41 1.97 -8.69
N ALA A 7 -7.15 2.27 -8.34
CA ALA A 7 -6.36 1.44 -7.45
C ALA A 7 -6.89 1.42 -6.00
N LEU A 8 -7.41 2.55 -5.50
CA LEU A 8 -8.02 2.59 -4.16
C LEU A 8 -9.36 1.85 -4.11
N THR A 9 -10.17 1.98 -5.16
CA THR A 9 -11.40 1.19 -5.30
C THR A 9 -11.08 -0.29 -5.35
N ARG A 10 -10.14 -0.69 -6.21
CA ARG A 10 -9.74 -2.09 -6.36
C ARG A 10 -9.11 -2.65 -5.09
N PHE A 11 -8.30 -1.85 -4.39
CA PHE A 11 -7.77 -2.22 -3.08
C PHE A 11 -8.90 -2.47 -2.07
N GLY A 12 -9.92 -1.62 -2.04
CA GLY A 12 -11.09 -1.80 -1.18
C GLY A 12 -11.84 -3.12 -1.46
N GLU A 13 -12.04 -3.46 -2.73
CA GLU A 13 -12.66 -4.72 -3.14
C GLU A 13 -11.84 -5.95 -2.71
N LEU A 14 -10.52 -5.90 -2.87
CA LEU A 14 -9.62 -6.99 -2.46
C LEU A 14 -9.57 -7.14 -0.92
N VAL A 15 -9.60 -6.03 -0.18
CA VAL A 15 -9.68 -6.04 1.29
C VAL A 15 -11.01 -6.64 1.74
N GLN A 16 -12.12 -6.29 1.09
CA GLN A 16 -13.44 -6.86 1.40
C GLN A 16 -13.45 -8.37 1.15
N ALA A 17 -12.93 -8.83 0.00
CA ALA A 17 -12.82 -10.26 -0.30
C ALA A 17 -12.00 -11.02 0.75
N ALA A 18 -10.89 -10.42 1.20
CA ALA A 18 -10.07 -10.99 2.28
C ALA A 18 -10.81 -11.04 3.63
N ALA A 19 -11.56 -9.99 3.98
CA ALA A 19 -12.36 -9.94 5.19
C ALA A 19 -13.49 -10.98 5.19
N GLU A 20 -14.06 -11.27 4.02
CA GLU A 20 -15.06 -12.31 3.80
C GLU A 20 -14.47 -13.72 3.72
N LEU A 21 -13.14 -13.87 3.78
CA LEU A 21 -12.42 -15.13 3.57
C LEU A 21 -12.78 -15.80 2.24
N ARG A 22 -13.18 -15.01 1.24
CA ARG A 22 -13.50 -15.50 -0.10
C ARG A 22 -12.21 -15.90 -0.82
N PRO A 23 -12.18 -17.04 -1.53
CA PRO A 23 -11.09 -17.34 -2.46
C PRO A 23 -10.95 -16.24 -3.51
N LEU A 24 -9.73 -15.76 -3.71
CA LEU A 24 -9.42 -14.80 -4.77
C LEU A 24 -9.32 -15.52 -6.12
N GLU A 25 -9.92 -14.92 -7.14
CA GLU A 25 -9.81 -15.37 -8.53
C GLU A 25 -8.38 -15.20 -9.04
N LEU A 26 -8.01 -15.92 -10.10
CA LEU A 26 -6.66 -15.86 -10.67
C LEU A 26 -6.28 -14.44 -11.12
N ALA A 27 -7.23 -13.72 -11.72
CA ALA A 27 -7.04 -12.32 -12.10
C ALA A 27 -6.78 -11.41 -10.90
N GLU A 28 -7.44 -11.68 -9.76
CA GLU A 28 -7.26 -10.95 -8.50
C GLU A 28 -5.89 -11.21 -7.88
N LEU A 29 -5.41 -12.45 -7.95
CA LEU A 29 -4.06 -12.82 -7.53
C LEU A 29 -2.98 -12.19 -8.41
N HIS A 30 -3.23 -12.05 -9.71
CA HIS A 30 -2.31 -11.37 -10.61
C HIS A 30 -2.19 -9.89 -10.28
N GLU A 31 -3.28 -9.18 -10.00
CA GLU A 31 -3.23 -7.72 -9.81
C GLU A 31 -2.86 -7.30 -8.37
N ILE A 32 -3.08 -8.14 -7.36
CA ILE A 32 -3.04 -7.73 -5.94
C ILE A 32 -1.75 -7.02 -5.53
N GLY A 33 -0.59 -7.52 -5.98
CA GLY A 33 0.69 -6.92 -5.62
C GLY A 33 0.99 -5.63 -6.39
N GLY A 34 0.42 -5.44 -7.57
CA GLY A 34 0.45 -4.17 -8.31
C GLY A 34 -0.42 -3.11 -7.62
N VAL A 35 -1.67 -3.45 -7.31
CA VAL A 35 -2.60 -2.59 -6.55
C VAL A 35 -1.99 -2.20 -5.20
N LEU A 36 -1.42 -3.15 -4.46
CA LEU A 36 -0.78 -2.89 -3.18
C LEU A 36 0.43 -1.96 -3.32
N SER A 37 1.25 -2.14 -4.35
CA SER A 37 2.37 -1.25 -4.66
C SER A 37 1.91 0.19 -4.88
N GLU A 38 0.86 0.40 -5.68
CA GLU A 38 0.31 1.72 -5.97
C GLU A 38 -0.25 2.42 -4.72
N VAL A 39 -0.97 1.69 -3.86
CA VAL A 39 -1.48 2.22 -2.60
C VAL A 39 -0.35 2.61 -1.65
N ILE A 40 0.68 1.77 -1.53
CA ILE A 40 1.85 2.04 -0.68
C ILE A 40 2.61 3.28 -1.17
N LEU A 41 2.82 3.41 -2.48
CA LEU A 41 3.47 4.58 -3.06
C LEU A 41 2.67 5.85 -2.84
N THR A 42 1.34 5.77 -2.97
CA THR A 42 0.43 6.89 -2.69
C THR A 42 0.51 7.32 -1.23
N ALA A 43 0.50 6.37 -0.29
CA ALA A 43 0.67 6.65 1.14
C ALA A 43 2.05 7.27 1.44
N ALA A 44 3.11 6.81 0.78
CA ALA A 44 4.45 7.36 0.94
C ALA A 44 4.53 8.81 0.43
N ALA A 45 3.92 9.11 -0.71
CA ALA A 45 3.81 10.48 -1.22
C ALA A 45 3.08 11.42 -0.24
N LEU A 46 2.01 10.93 0.40
CA LEU A 46 1.31 11.70 1.43
C LEU A 46 2.20 11.95 2.65
N ALA A 47 2.92 10.94 3.13
CA ALA A 47 3.84 11.10 4.26
C ALA A 47 4.95 12.12 3.96
N ILE A 48 5.54 12.07 2.76
CA ILE A 48 6.52 13.08 2.29
C ILE A 48 5.89 14.48 2.28
N ARG A 49 4.64 14.60 1.80
CA ARG A 49 3.94 15.88 1.76
C ARG A 49 3.71 16.45 3.17
N VAL A 50 3.29 15.62 4.11
CA VAL A 50 3.10 16.00 5.53
C VAL A 50 4.43 16.42 6.16
N GLU A 51 5.52 15.71 5.89
CA GLU A 51 6.85 16.11 6.34
C GLU A 51 7.23 17.50 5.83
N ALA A 52 7.06 17.75 4.52
CA ALA A 52 7.40 19.03 3.91
C ALA A 52 6.53 20.19 4.44
N GLU A 53 5.23 19.97 4.60
CA GLU A 53 4.33 20.97 5.15
C GLU A 53 4.67 21.28 6.61
N SER A 54 4.90 20.27 7.45
CA SER A 54 5.27 20.47 8.85
C SER A 54 6.61 21.18 9.03
N ALA A 55 7.57 20.99 8.12
CA ALA A 55 8.85 21.71 8.13
C ALA A 55 8.73 23.22 7.84
N THR A 56 7.59 23.67 7.30
CA THR A 56 7.37 25.06 6.89
C THR A 56 6.29 25.76 7.71
N LEU A 57 5.64 25.07 8.66
CA LEU A 57 4.57 25.63 9.48
C LEU A 57 5.07 26.78 10.38
N GLY A 58 6.17 26.59 11.12
CA GLY A 58 6.74 27.64 11.98
C GLY A 58 7.26 28.88 11.23
N LYS A 59 7.50 28.75 9.92
CA LYS A 59 7.85 29.88 9.05
C LYS A 59 6.63 30.68 8.57
N ARG A 60 5.46 30.03 8.52
CA ARG A 60 4.21 30.61 8.00
C ARG A 60 3.28 31.11 9.09
N TYR A 61 3.36 30.51 10.28
CA TYR A 61 2.40 30.73 11.37
C TYR A 61 3.10 30.83 12.72
N VAL A 62 2.51 31.61 13.63
CA VAL A 62 2.84 31.55 15.05
C VAL A 62 2.23 30.28 15.62
N LEU A 63 3.08 29.37 16.06
CA LEU A 63 2.65 28.09 16.59
C LEU A 63 2.21 28.23 18.04
N ARG A 64 1.09 27.61 18.38
CA ARG A 64 0.61 27.46 19.76
C ARG A 64 0.12 26.03 19.93
N ASP A 65 0.53 25.39 21.01
CA ASP A 65 0.02 24.08 21.34
C ASP A 65 -1.31 24.20 22.11
N ALA A 66 -2.35 23.52 21.62
CA ALA A 66 -3.64 23.45 22.28
C ALA A 66 -3.63 22.67 23.60
N THR A 67 -2.62 21.82 23.83
CA THR A 67 -2.45 21.06 25.08
C THR A 67 -1.59 21.80 26.11
N GLY A 68 -1.14 23.02 25.80
CA GLY A 68 -0.31 23.84 26.69
C GLY A 68 1.17 23.47 26.69
N ASP A 69 1.65 22.72 25.70
CA ASP A 69 3.08 22.44 25.53
C ASP A 69 3.85 23.75 25.26
N PRO A 70 4.94 24.04 25.99
CA PRO A 70 5.75 25.22 25.75
C PRO A 70 6.53 25.20 24.43
N ASP A 71 6.72 24.05 23.80
CA ASP A 71 7.53 23.91 22.57
C ASP A 71 6.79 23.18 21.42
N PRO A 72 5.90 23.89 20.70
CA PRO A 72 5.22 23.33 19.54
C PRO A 72 6.16 23.02 18.35
N GLU A 73 7.35 23.62 18.30
CA GLU A 73 8.37 23.34 17.27
C GLU A 73 8.96 21.94 17.45
N ALA A 74 9.23 21.53 18.68
CA ALA A 74 9.70 20.19 19.02
C ALA A 74 8.69 19.11 18.56
N ARG A 75 7.39 19.33 18.77
CA ARG A 75 6.35 18.40 18.30
C ARG A 75 6.31 18.29 16.78
N LEU A 76 6.45 19.41 16.05
CA LEU A 76 6.57 19.36 14.59
C LEU A 76 7.84 18.65 14.13
N ALA A 77 8.96 18.75 14.87
CA ALA A 77 10.15 17.95 14.62
C ALA A 77 9.88 16.45 14.78
N GLU A 78 9.16 16.04 15.82
CA GLU A 78 8.75 14.65 15.99
C GLU A 78 7.84 14.16 14.86
N VAL A 79 6.85 14.97 14.44
CA VAL A 79 5.98 14.63 13.32
C VAL A 79 6.80 14.38 12.06
N ARG A 80 7.75 15.27 11.73
CA ARG A 80 8.68 15.07 10.60
C ARG A 80 9.45 13.77 10.71
N GLN A 81 10.03 13.49 11.88
CA GLN A 81 10.77 12.25 12.10
C GLN A 81 9.88 11.01 11.94
N ARG A 82 8.63 11.06 12.43
CA ARG A 82 7.65 9.98 12.26
C ARG A 82 7.29 9.78 10.79
N MET A 83 7.09 10.85 10.02
CA MET A 83 6.81 10.76 8.59
C MET A 83 7.98 10.17 7.80
N ARG A 84 9.23 10.56 8.09
CA ARG A 84 10.42 9.94 7.47
C ARG A 84 10.47 8.43 7.72
N ARG A 85 10.29 8.01 8.97
CA ARG A 85 10.25 6.58 9.33
C ARG A 85 9.12 5.84 8.61
N MET A 86 7.96 6.48 8.46
CA MET A 86 6.83 5.91 7.74
C MET A 86 7.15 5.70 6.26
N VAL A 87 7.80 6.67 5.60
CA VAL A 87 8.26 6.54 4.22
C VAL A 87 9.22 5.35 4.08
N ASP A 88 10.20 5.22 4.96
CA ASP A 88 11.16 4.09 4.92
C ASP A 88 10.46 2.73 5.05
N LEU A 89 9.46 2.63 5.94
CA LEU A 89 8.67 1.41 6.13
C LEU A 89 7.80 1.10 4.93
N LEU A 90 7.15 2.11 4.35
CA LEU A 90 6.33 1.97 3.15
C LEU A 90 7.18 1.54 1.94
N GLN A 91 8.37 2.11 1.75
CA GLN A 91 9.28 1.68 0.67
C GLN A 91 9.71 0.22 0.82
N LYS A 92 9.96 -0.24 2.05
CA LYS A 92 10.24 -1.67 2.30
C LYS A 92 9.02 -2.54 1.99
N ALA A 93 7.83 -2.11 2.40
CA ALA A 93 6.58 -2.80 2.11
C ALA A 93 6.32 -2.90 0.59
N ASP A 94 6.59 -1.83 -0.16
CA ASP A 94 6.48 -1.82 -1.63
C ASP A 94 7.41 -2.87 -2.27
N LEU A 95 8.67 -2.92 -1.83
CA LEU A 95 9.61 -3.94 -2.30
C LEU A 95 9.10 -5.36 -2.05
N HIS A 96 8.50 -5.60 -0.88
CA HIS A 96 7.89 -6.90 -0.57
C HIS A 96 6.66 -7.17 -1.45
N ALA A 97 5.76 -6.20 -1.63
CA ALA A 97 4.58 -6.33 -2.49
C ALA A 97 4.95 -6.70 -3.93
N ARG A 98 5.94 -6.02 -4.51
CA ARG A 98 6.46 -6.31 -5.86
C ARG A 98 7.08 -7.69 -5.97
N ARG A 99 7.87 -8.11 -4.97
CA ARG A 99 8.46 -9.46 -4.95
C ARG A 99 7.40 -10.54 -4.87
N SER A 100 6.39 -10.37 -4.02
CA SER A 100 5.26 -11.29 -3.93
C SER A 100 4.47 -11.33 -5.23
N HIS A 101 4.20 -10.19 -5.86
CA HIS A 101 3.56 -10.12 -7.18
C HIS A 101 4.31 -10.93 -8.23
N VAL A 102 5.63 -10.72 -8.36
CA VAL A 102 6.46 -11.46 -9.33
C VAL A 102 6.45 -12.96 -9.03
N ALA A 103 6.53 -13.35 -7.76
CA ALA A 103 6.49 -14.76 -7.38
C ALA A 103 5.16 -15.42 -7.71
N ILE A 104 4.03 -14.78 -7.37
CA ILE A 104 2.68 -15.25 -7.69
C ILE A 104 2.51 -15.40 -9.21
N ASN A 105 2.87 -14.37 -9.98
CA ASN A 105 2.78 -14.41 -11.43
C ASN A 105 3.60 -15.55 -12.03
N ARG A 106 4.79 -15.82 -11.48
CA ARG A 106 5.65 -16.90 -11.96
C ARG A 106 5.06 -18.28 -11.69
N ILE A 107 4.50 -18.50 -10.50
CA ILE A 107 3.84 -19.77 -10.13
C ILE A 107 2.64 -20.02 -11.05
N VAL A 108 1.81 -19.01 -11.25
CA VAL A 108 0.62 -19.11 -12.12
C VAL A 108 1.00 -19.38 -13.57
N GLN A 109 2.05 -18.74 -14.09
CA GLN A 109 2.51 -18.99 -15.47
C GLN A 109 3.07 -20.42 -15.68
N THR A 110 3.59 -21.05 -14.63
CA THR A 110 4.15 -22.40 -14.71
C THR A 110 3.11 -23.52 -14.63
N ASP A 111 1.85 -23.22 -14.35
CA ASP A 111 0.78 -24.22 -14.29
C ASP A 111 -0.30 -23.99 -15.38
N PRO A 112 0.04 -24.25 -16.67
CA PRO A 112 -0.92 -24.17 -17.75
C PRO A 112 -1.98 -25.30 -17.73
N ASP A 113 -1.70 -26.42 -17.05
CA ASP A 113 -2.58 -27.60 -17.01
C ASP A 113 -3.63 -27.55 -15.90
N ALA A 114 -3.43 -26.78 -14.82
CA ALA A 114 -4.47 -26.59 -13.79
C ALA A 114 -5.66 -25.74 -14.26
N ALA A 115 -5.47 -24.91 -15.30
CA ALA A 115 -6.54 -24.08 -15.88
C ALA A 115 -7.54 -24.91 -16.71
N THR A 116 -7.14 -26.07 -17.20
CA THR A 116 -8.03 -27.04 -17.86
C THR A 116 -8.21 -28.23 -16.94
N GLY A 117 -9.23 -28.23 -16.10
CA GLY A 117 -9.62 -29.37 -15.27
C GLY A 117 -10.06 -30.61 -16.06
N GLN A 118 -9.19 -31.17 -16.90
CA GLN A 118 -9.35 -32.49 -17.47
C GLN A 118 -8.66 -33.51 -16.56
N PRO A 119 -9.41 -34.49 -16.02
CA PRO A 119 -8.80 -35.60 -15.33
C PRO A 119 -7.97 -36.39 -16.35
N VAL A 120 -6.70 -36.60 -16.03
CA VAL A 120 -5.83 -37.55 -16.75
C VAL A 120 -6.51 -38.92 -16.67
N ALA A 121 -7.07 -39.36 -17.80
CA ALA A 121 -7.62 -40.70 -17.92
C ALA A 121 -6.48 -41.68 -17.66
N SER A 122 -6.52 -42.35 -16.51
CA SER A 122 -5.62 -43.45 -16.20
C SER A 122 -5.99 -44.62 -17.11
N GLY A 123 -5.19 -44.81 -18.16
CA GLY A 123 -5.30 -45.97 -19.04
C GLY A 123 -4.99 -47.26 -18.29
N SER A 124 -5.83 -48.26 -18.47
CA SER A 124 -5.58 -49.68 -18.20
C SER A 124 -5.84 -50.46 -19.49
#